data_AF-A0A534Y1T4-F1
#
_entry.id   AF-A0A534Y1T4-F1
#
_cell.length_a   1.000
_cell.length_b   1.000
_cell.length_c   1.000
_cell.angle_alpha   90.00
_cell.angle_beta   90.00
_cell.angle_gamma   90.00
#
_symmetry.space_group_name_H-M   'P 1'
#
loop_
_entity.id
_entity.type
_entity.pdbx_description
1 polymer ?
#
loop_
_entity_poly.entity_id
_entity_poly.type
_entity_poly.pdbx_seq_one_letter_code
_entity_poly.pdbx_strand_id
1 'polypeptide(L)'
;MPILLLLLLLLAACPDESGRQCPPNTSLVGEYTLNRAANHDGGNECIATLDAGGTQPLAMDDAGVLGSTFCVGAAADGGPQLQLLVPGKGGARKSDLLPDGGFHFVSDTVTAQGTACVCDVTDYETFDGYLLSGSGPFALRPDGGLPAITGIAATLIDHLTLADGGAGTQCHCALPCSLSYSIAGAP
;
A
#
# COMPACT_ATOMS: atom_id res chain seq x y z
N MET A 1 -41.60 26.76 10.38
CA MET A 1 -40.92 25.80 9.50
C MET A 1 -39.40 25.84 9.74
N PRO A 2 -38.84 25.08 10.69
CA PRO A 2 -37.37 24.95 10.78
C PRO A 2 -36.86 23.49 10.79
N ILE A 3 -37.71 22.48 10.58
CA ILE A 3 -37.33 21.07 10.74
C ILE A 3 -36.58 20.51 9.51
N LEU A 4 -36.72 21.14 8.34
CA LEU A 4 -36.11 20.64 7.10
C LEU A 4 -34.60 20.93 6.98
N LEU A 5 -34.05 21.83 7.81
CA LEU A 5 -32.65 22.24 7.72
C LEU A 5 -31.69 21.36 8.55
N LEU A 6 -32.20 20.54 9.47
CA LEU A 6 -31.37 19.65 10.30
C LEU A 6 -31.05 18.30 9.65
N LEU A 7 -31.77 17.88 8.60
CA LEU A 7 -31.50 16.61 7.91
C LEU A 7 -30.41 16.69 6.84
N LEU A 8 -29.92 17.88 6.49
CA LEU A 8 -28.87 18.06 5.48
C LEU A 8 -27.44 18.06 6.06
N LEU A 9 -27.29 18.01 7.39
CA LEU A 9 -25.99 18.08 8.07
C LEU A 9 -25.44 16.71 8.54
N LEU A 10 -26.15 15.60 8.30
CA LEU A 10 -25.67 14.25 8.62
C LEU A 10 -24.90 13.55 7.50
N LEU A 11 -24.60 14.24 6.39
CA LEU A 11 -23.71 13.76 5.32
C LEU A 11 -22.25 14.22 5.51
N ALA A 12 -21.91 14.76 6.69
CA ALA A 12 -20.52 14.98 7.07
C ALA A 12 -19.83 13.62 7.22
N ALA A 13 -19.18 13.20 6.13
CA ALA A 13 -18.14 12.18 6.02
C ALA A 13 -17.91 11.36 7.31
N CYS A 14 -18.54 10.20 7.42
CA CYS A 14 -17.93 9.14 8.22
C CYS A 14 -16.51 8.96 7.66
N PRO A 15 -15.45 9.01 8.49
CA PRO A 15 -14.13 8.63 8.03
C PRO A 15 -14.25 7.26 7.39
N ASP A 16 -13.78 7.14 6.15
CA ASP A 16 -13.92 5.96 5.28
C ASP A 16 -13.74 4.65 6.06
N GLU A 17 -14.85 4.01 6.46
CA GLU A 17 -14.83 2.65 7.01
C GLU A 17 -14.56 1.60 5.92
N SER A 18 -14.49 2.04 4.66
CA SER A 18 -14.20 1.22 3.47
C SER A 18 -12.89 0.43 3.58
N GLY A 19 -11.95 0.86 4.43
CA GLY A 19 -10.71 0.14 4.71
C GLY A 19 -10.80 -0.92 5.81
N ARG A 20 -11.90 -1.00 6.57
CA ARG A 20 -12.05 -1.90 7.74
C ARG A 20 -12.86 -3.16 7.48
N GLN A 21 -13.65 -3.19 6.40
CA GLN A 21 -14.54 -4.31 6.11
C GLN A 21 -14.16 -4.99 4.82
N CYS A 22 -14.09 -6.32 4.87
CA CYS A 22 -13.82 -7.12 3.69
C CYS A 22 -14.91 -6.96 2.62
N PRO A 23 -14.55 -6.85 1.33
CA PRO A 23 -15.50 -6.78 0.24
C PRO A 23 -16.46 -7.99 0.23
N PRO A 24 -17.65 -7.87 -0.38
CA PRO A 24 -18.58 -8.99 -0.50
C PRO A 24 -17.92 -10.22 -1.13
N ASN A 25 -18.31 -11.41 -0.64
CA ASN A 25 -17.76 -12.71 -1.07
C ASN A 25 -16.27 -12.93 -0.75
N THR A 26 -15.73 -12.18 0.20
CA THR A 26 -14.39 -12.42 0.77
C THR A 26 -14.49 -12.65 2.28
N SER A 27 -13.49 -13.32 2.84
CA SER A 27 -13.37 -13.60 4.28
C SER A 27 -12.19 -12.83 4.87
N LEU A 28 -12.33 -12.35 6.11
CA LEU A 28 -11.26 -11.67 6.82
C LEU A 28 -10.09 -12.64 7.10
N VAL A 29 -8.90 -12.24 6.70
CA VAL A 29 -7.64 -12.89 7.09
C VAL A 29 -7.12 -12.28 8.38
N GLY A 30 -7.15 -10.95 8.48
CA GLY A 30 -6.79 -10.20 9.67
C GLY A 30 -6.73 -8.69 9.41
N GLU A 31 -6.74 -7.93 10.50
CA GLU A 31 -6.38 -6.51 10.51
C GLU A 31 -4.93 -6.41 10.97
N TYR A 32 -4.12 -5.59 10.32
CA TYR A 32 -2.68 -5.52 10.54
C TYR A 32 -2.24 -4.08 10.72
N THR A 33 -1.34 -3.88 11.68
CA THR A 33 -0.53 -2.66 11.76
C THR A 33 0.79 -2.91 11.05
N LEU A 34 0.96 -2.34 9.88
CA LEU A 34 2.16 -2.47 9.05
C LEU A 34 3.16 -1.39 9.42
N ASN A 35 4.27 -1.79 10.03
CA ASN A 35 5.40 -0.90 10.31
C ASN A 35 6.22 -0.74 9.04
N ARG A 36 6.68 0.49 8.78
CA ARG A 36 7.44 0.83 7.58
C ARG A 36 8.79 1.42 7.95
N ALA A 37 9.86 0.78 7.50
CA ALA A 37 11.22 1.27 7.64
C ALA A 37 11.82 1.51 6.26
N ALA A 38 12.43 2.67 6.03
CA ALA A 38 13.07 2.93 4.74
C ALA A 38 14.19 1.94 4.46
N ASN A 39 14.25 1.51 3.21
CA ASN A 39 15.39 0.81 2.64
C ASN A 39 16.11 1.81 1.72
N HIS A 40 17.14 2.45 2.25
CA HIS A 40 18.00 3.31 1.47
C HIS A 40 18.85 2.47 0.51
N ASP A 41 18.42 2.37 -0.75
CA ASP A 41 19.23 1.76 -1.80
C ASP A 41 20.29 2.77 -2.28
N GLY A 42 21.54 2.34 -2.42
CA GLY A 42 22.67 3.24 -2.66
C GLY A 42 22.74 3.82 -4.08
N GLY A 43 21.65 3.92 -4.84
CA GLY A 43 21.73 4.42 -6.22
C GLY A 43 20.44 4.74 -6.99
N ASN A 44 19.26 4.28 -6.56
CA ASN A 44 17.97 4.49 -7.24
C ASN A 44 16.89 5.14 -6.35
N GLU A 45 17.20 5.39 -5.08
CA GLU A 45 16.32 6.10 -4.16
C GLU A 45 16.02 7.52 -4.64
N CYS A 46 14.78 7.96 -4.46
CA CYS A 46 14.43 9.35 -4.65
C CYS A 46 15.16 10.27 -3.66
N ILE A 47 15.90 11.22 -4.22
CA ILE A 47 16.67 12.21 -3.48
C ILE A 47 16.19 13.61 -3.89
N ALA A 48 15.88 14.45 -2.90
CA ALA A 48 15.59 15.87 -3.11
C ALA A 48 16.87 16.71 -3.02
N THR A 49 16.98 17.69 -3.91
CA THR A 49 18.03 18.71 -3.93
C THR A 49 17.55 19.91 -3.11
N LEU A 50 18.33 20.28 -2.11
CA LEU A 50 18.05 21.38 -1.20
C LEU A 50 18.59 22.70 -1.77
N ASP A 51 17.93 23.82 -1.46
CA ASP A 51 18.33 25.16 -1.94
C ASP A 51 19.78 25.53 -1.59
N ALA A 52 20.33 24.97 -0.51
CA ALA A 52 21.71 25.20 -0.06
C ALA A 52 22.76 24.30 -0.77
N GLY A 53 22.37 23.54 -1.80
CA GLY A 53 23.26 22.66 -2.57
C GLY A 53 23.50 21.28 -1.95
N GLY A 54 22.71 20.90 -0.95
CA GLY A 54 22.71 19.57 -0.34
C GLY A 54 21.68 18.63 -0.96
N THR A 55 21.71 17.37 -0.57
CA THR A 55 20.76 16.34 -1.01
C THR A 55 20.18 15.60 0.20
N GLN A 56 18.91 15.23 0.13
CA GLN A 56 18.22 14.51 1.20
C GLN A 56 17.39 13.35 0.62
N PRO A 57 17.54 12.11 1.11
CA PRO A 57 16.63 11.02 0.81
C PRO A 57 15.17 11.37 1.13
N LEU A 58 14.25 11.00 0.24
CA LEU A 58 12.83 11.21 0.46
C LEU A 58 12.19 10.10 1.30
N ALA A 59 12.72 8.88 1.27
CA ALA A 59 12.20 7.82 2.13
C ALA A 59 12.57 8.14 3.58
N MET A 60 11.60 7.99 4.49
CA MET A 60 11.82 8.23 5.92
C MET A 60 12.18 6.93 6.62
N ASP A 61 13.28 6.92 7.38
CA ASP A 61 13.72 5.78 8.20
C ASP A 61 12.59 5.21 9.06
N ASP A 62 11.78 6.10 9.66
CA ASP A 62 10.52 5.77 10.32
C ASP A 62 9.38 6.47 9.57
N ALA A 63 8.78 5.75 8.62
CA ALA A 63 7.63 6.24 7.86
C ALA A 63 6.29 5.97 8.58
N GLY A 64 6.33 5.62 9.87
CA GLY A 64 5.18 5.34 10.69
C GLY A 64 4.46 4.03 10.35
N VAL A 65 3.25 3.90 10.87
CA VAL A 65 2.43 2.70 10.75
C VAL A 65 1.23 2.91 9.83
N LEU A 66 0.89 1.87 9.07
CA LEU A 66 -0.34 1.82 8.28
C LEU A 66 -1.27 0.75 8.85
N GLY A 67 -2.52 1.13 9.12
CA GLY A 67 -3.60 0.17 9.30
C GLY A 67 -3.95 -0.46 7.96
N SER A 68 -4.14 -1.77 7.93
CA SER A 68 -4.55 -2.49 6.73
C SER A 68 -5.42 -3.68 7.08
N THR A 69 -6.27 -4.08 6.13
CA THR A 69 -7.10 -5.28 6.26
C THR A 69 -6.81 -6.20 5.09
N PHE A 70 -6.46 -7.45 5.41
CA PHE A 70 -6.33 -8.51 4.42
C PHE A 70 -7.58 -9.36 4.39
N CYS A 71 -8.07 -9.61 3.19
CA CYS A 71 -9.23 -10.45 2.92
C CYS A 71 -8.84 -11.51 1.89
N VAL A 72 -9.53 -12.65 1.92
CA VAL A 72 -9.34 -13.73 0.94
C VAL A 72 -10.66 -14.09 0.27
N GLY A 73 -10.64 -14.23 -1.04
CA GLY A 73 -11.76 -14.68 -1.86
C GLY A 73 -11.30 -15.69 -2.90
N ALA A 74 -12.17 -15.99 -3.87
CA ALA A 74 -11.81 -16.81 -5.02
C ALA A 74 -11.37 -15.93 -6.21
N ALA A 75 -10.25 -16.28 -6.82
CA ALA A 75 -9.80 -15.77 -8.12
C ALA A 75 -10.68 -16.35 -9.24
N ALA A 76 -10.56 -15.76 -10.45
CA ALA A 76 -11.35 -16.16 -11.62
C ALA A 76 -11.03 -17.60 -12.09
N ASP A 77 -9.85 -18.10 -11.80
CA ASP A 77 -9.40 -19.46 -12.11
C ASP A 77 -9.74 -20.47 -10.99
N GLY A 78 -10.37 -20.02 -9.90
CA GLY A 78 -10.74 -20.83 -8.75
C GLY A 78 -9.68 -20.92 -7.65
N GLY A 79 -8.51 -20.29 -7.83
CA GLY A 79 -7.48 -20.18 -6.78
C GLY A 79 -7.83 -19.16 -5.69
N PRO A 80 -7.10 -19.13 -4.56
CA PRO A 80 -7.27 -18.07 -3.55
C PRO A 80 -6.74 -16.73 -4.07
N GLN A 81 -7.55 -15.68 -3.92
CA GLN A 81 -7.16 -14.29 -4.19
C GLN A 81 -7.10 -13.51 -2.88
N LEU A 82 -5.95 -12.95 -2.57
CA LEU A 82 -5.81 -11.97 -1.50
C LEU A 82 -6.25 -10.59 -1.96
N GLN A 83 -6.86 -9.87 -1.03
CA GLN A 83 -7.23 -8.48 -1.20
C GLN A 83 -6.67 -7.66 -0.04
N LEU A 84 -5.98 -6.57 -0.37
CA LEU A 84 -5.43 -5.62 0.57
C LEU A 84 -6.26 -4.34 0.54
N LEU A 85 -6.79 -3.95 1.70
CA LEU A 85 -7.47 -2.69 1.92
C LEU A 85 -6.61 -1.81 2.82
N VAL A 86 -6.32 -0.60 2.35
CA VAL A 86 -5.60 0.42 3.12
C VAL A 86 -6.50 1.67 3.20
N PRO A 87 -6.88 2.13 4.40
CA PRO A 87 -7.72 3.30 4.55
C PRO A 87 -7.16 4.52 3.81
N GLY A 88 -8.01 5.21 3.05
CA GLY A 88 -7.65 6.42 2.31
C GLY A 88 -6.81 6.19 1.04
N LYS A 89 -6.53 4.94 0.65
CA LYS A 89 -5.73 4.59 -0.54
C LYS A 89 -6.54 4.03 -1.71
N GLY A 90 -7.85 4.30 -1.74
CA GLY A 90 -8.76 3.75 -2.74
C GLY A 90 -9.10 2.27 -2.48
N GLY A 91 -9.89 1.65 -3.36
CA GLY A 91 -10.49 0.34 -3.16
C GLY A 91 -9.51 -0.83 -2.95
N ALA A 92 -10.06 -2.04 -2.87
CA ALA A 92 -9.28 -3.25 -2.59
C ALA A 92 -8.27 -3.57 -3.72
N ARG A 93 -6.98 -3.66 -3.36
CA ARG A 93 -5.91 -4.16 -4.24
C ARG A 93 -5.96 -5.67 -4.26
N LYS A 94 -5.73 -6.31 -5.40
CA LYS A 94 -5.88 -7.76 -5.56
C LYS A 94 -4.55 -8.41 -5.93
N SER A 95 -4.31 -9.59 -5.38
CA SER A 95 -3.19 -10.47 -5.72
C SER A 95 -3.68 -11.90 -5.69
N ASP A 96 -3.22 -12.73 -6.63
CA ASP A 96 -3.31 -14.17 -6.42
C ASP A 96 -2.44 -14.54 -5.22
N LEU A 97 -2.88 -15.51 -4.42
CA LEU A 97 -2.09 -16.02 -3.30
C LEU A 97 -1.28 -17.23 -3.75
N LEU A 98 0.03 -17.11 -3.68
CA LEU A 98 0.94 -18.18 -4.04
C LEU A 98 0.94 -19.30 -2.97
N PRO A 99 1.26 -20.55 -3.35
CA PRO A 99 1.22 -21.69 -2.43
C PRO A 99 2.13 -21.56 -1.20
N ASP A 100 3.17 -20.73 -1.27
CA ASP A 100 4.13 -20.43 -0.20
C ASP A 100 3.74 -19.20 0.64
N GLY A 101 2.55 -18.65 0.43
CA GLY A 101 2.07 -17.46 1.13
C GLY A 101 2.45 -16.14 0.46
N GLY A 102 3.15 -16.22 -0.68
CA GLY A 102 3.56 -15.06 -1.45
C GLY A 102 2.37 -14.29 -2.05
N PHE A 103 2.54 -12.98 -2.18
CA PHE A 103 1.61 -12.08 -2.84
C PHE A 103 2.35 -10.94 -3.55
N HIS A 104 1.70 -10.36 -4.55
CA HIS A 104 2.15 -9.20 -5.32
C HIS A 104 0.96 -8.28 -5.61
N PHE A 105 0.93 -7.12 -4.96
CA PHE A 105 -0.06 -6.07 -5.25
C PHE A 105 0.56 -4.97 -6.07
N VAL A 106 -0.16 -4.50 -7.09
CA VAL A 106 0.14 -3.28 -7.82
C VAL A 106 -1.04 -2.33 -7.62
N SER A 107 -0.76 -1.08 -7.23
CA SER A 107 -1.80 -0.07 -7.15
C SER A 107 -2.11 0.50 -8.53
N ASP A 108 -3.31 1.05 -8.68
CA ASP A 108 -3.56 1.98 -9.77
C ASP A 108 -2.65 3.21 -9.63
N THR A 109 -2.35 3.81 -10.76
CA THR A 109 -1.53 5.01 -10.86
C THR A 109 -2.33 6.25 -10.40
N VAL A 110 -1.72 7.06 -9.53
CA VAL A 110 -2.31 8.31 -9.02
C VAL A 110 -1.38 9.48 -9.35
N THR A 111 -1.95 10.58 -9.85
CA THR A 111 -1.20 11.84 -9.97
C THR A 111 -1.29 12.59 -8.64
N ALA A 112 -0.18 12.66 -7.92
CA ALA A 112 -0.05 13.48 -6.72
C ALA A 112 0.42 14.89 -7.12
N GLN A 113 -0.35 15.91 -6.72
CA GLN A 113 0.03 17.31 -6.95
C GLN A 113 1.09 17.77 -5.95
N GLY A 114 2.13 18.45 -6.44
CA GLY A 114 3.04 19.25 -5.60
C GLY A 114 3.72 18.55 -4.43
N THR A 115 4.40 17.43 -4.68
CA THR A 115 5.21 16.73 -3.67
C THR A 115 6.56 17.45 -3.40
N ALA A 116 7.40 16.90 -2.52
CA ALA A 116 8.75 17.40 -2.21
C ALA A 116 9.66 17.67 -3.44
N CYS A 117 9.26 17.17 -4.62
CA CYS A 117 9.94 17.38 -5.89
C CYS A 117 9.52 18.62 -6.67
N VAL A 118 8.57 19.43 -6.16
CA VAL A 118 7.95 20.66 -6.74
C VAL A 118 7.30 20.50 -8.13
N CYS A 119 7.19 19.27 -8.59
CA CYS A 119 6.57 18.90 -9.84
C CYS A 119 5.38 17.98 -9.55
N ASP A 120 4.42 17.98 -10.47
CA ASP A 120 3.36 16.96 -10.44
C ASP A 120 3.99 15.62 -10.79
N VAL A 121 3.84 14.67 -9.87
CA VAL A 121 4.38 13.32 -10.01
C VAL A 121 3.25 12.32 -10.13
N THR A 122 3.52 11.32 -10.95
CA THR A 122 2.71 10.13 -11.04
C THR A 122 3.34 9.05 -10.18
N ASP A 123 2.53 8.50 -9.28
CA ASP A 123 2.91 7.48 -8.30
C ASP A 123 2.10 6.19 -8.54
N TYR A 124 2.77 5.06 -8.46
CA TYR A 124 2.15 3.76 -8.30
C TYR A 124 3.00 2.91 -7.35
N GLU A 125 2.33 2.06 -6.58
CA GLU A 125 2.96 1.27 -5.54
C GLU A 125 3.04 -0.21 -5.97
N THR A 126 4.18 -0.85 -5.73
CA THR A 126 4.29 -2.33 -5.72
C THR A 126 4.49 -2.81 -4.30
N PHE A 127 3.68 -3.77 -3.87
CA PHE A 127 3.76 -4.35 -2.53
C PHE A 127 3.86 -5.87 -2.60
N ASP A 128 5.07 -6.35 -2.35
CA ASP A 128 5.50 -7.74 -2.53
C ASP A 128 5.85 -8.36 -1.18
N GLY A 129 5.38 -9.57 -0.91
CA GLY A 129 5.72 -10.21 0.36
C GLY A 129 5.10 -11.56 0.57
N TYR A 130 5.11 -11.96 1.84
CA TYR A 130 4.64 -13.27 2.28
C TYR A 130 3.78 -13.14 3.54
N LEU A 131 2.69 -13.90 3.57
CA LEU A 131 1.99 -14.23 4.80
C LEU A 131 2.82 -15.23 5.61
N LEU A 132 3.02 -14.96 6.89
CA LEU A 132 3.77 -15.82 7.79
C LEU A 132 2.80 -16.74 8.54
N SER A 133 3.00 -18.05 8.42
CA SER A 133 2.35 -19.05 9.28
C SER A 133 3.29 -19.48 10.40
N GLY A 134 2.75 -19.81 11.58
CA GLY A 134 3.51 -20.11 12.80
C GLY A 134 4.62 -21.19 12.69
N SER A 135 4.45 -22.34 13.36
CA SER A 135 5.55 -23.29 13.60
C SER A 135 6.01 -24.12 12.39
N GLY A 136 5.79 -23.65 11.16
CA GLY A 136 6.09 -24.38 9.94
C GLY A 136 5.93 -23.54 8.66
N PRO A 137 6.32 -24.09 7.50
CA PRO A 137 6.18 -23.41 6.22
C PRO A 137 4.72 -23.11 5.92
N PHE A 138 4.48 -22.03 5.19
CA PHE A 138 3.15 -21.71 4.72
C PHE A 138 2.64 -22.80 3.79
N ALA A 139 1.42 -23.26 4.03
CA ALA A 139 0.72 -24.20 3.18
C ALA A 139 -0.78 -23.94 3.25
N LEU A 140 -1.42 -23.83 2.09
CA LEU A 140 -2.87 -23.82 1.99
C LEU A 140 -3.45 -25.12 2.55
N ARG A 141 -4.59 -25.01 3.24
CA ARG A 141 -5.31 -26.15 3.77
C ARG A 141 -5.98 -26.95 2.63
N PRO A 142 -6.28 -28.24 2.82
CA PRO A 142 -6.90 -29.08 1.79
C PRO A 142 -8.26 -28.58 1.28
N ASP A 143 -8.96 -27.78 2.08
CA ASP A 143 -10.23 -27.12 1.75
C ASP A 143 -10.03 -25.78 1.01
N GLY A 144 -8.79 -25.40 0.69
CA GLY A 144 -8.44 -24.11 0.11
C GLY A 144 -8.32 -22.98 1.14
N GLY A 145 -8.53 -23.26 2.43
CA GLY A 145 -8.42 -22.27 3.50
C GLY A 145 -6.97 -21.88 3.83
N LEU A 146 -6.80 -20.72 4.47
CA LEU A 146 -5.48 -20.26 4.93
C LEU A 146 -5.04 -20.96 6.23
N PRO A 147 -3.74 -21.22 6.43
CA PRO A 147 -3.22 -21.60 7.74
C PRO A 147 -3.43 -20.46 8.76
N ALA A 148 -3.13 -20.71 10.03
CA ALA A 148 -3.13 -19.62 11.02
C ALA A 148 -2.04 -18.61 10.64
N ILE A 149 -2.45 -17.38 10.33
CA ILE A 149 -1.53 -16.29 9.97
C ILE A 149 -1.03 -15.62 11.25
N THR A 150 0.27 -15.44 11.33
CA THR A 150 0.99 -14.92 12.49
C THR A 150 1.69 -13.59 12.21
N GLY A 151 1.79 -13.22 10.94
CA GLY A 151 2.35 -11.94 10.54
C GLY A 151 2.51 -11.81 9.04
N ILE A 152 3.15 -10.71 8.65
CA ILE A 152 3.44 -10.33 7.28
C ILE A 152 4.88 -9.83 7.24
N ALA A 153 5.62 -10.25 6.22
CA ALA A 153 6.90 -9.68 5.85
C ALA A 153 6.85 -9.31 4.37
N ALA A 154 7.12 -8.05 4.05
CA ALA A 154 6.94 -7.53 2.70
C ALA A 154 7.87 -6.35 2.40
N THR A 155 7.90 -5.93 1.14
CA THR A 155 8.55 -4.71 0.65
C THR A 155 7.51 -3.89 -0.08
N LEU A 156 7.42 -2.60 0.26
CA LEU A 156 6.64 -1.60 -0.47
C LEU A 156 7.63 -0.77 -1.29
N ILE A 157 7.32 -0.54 -2.57
CA ILE A 157 8.06 0.37 -3.43
C ILE A 157 7.07 1.35 -4.06
N ASP A 158 7.23 2.63 -3.77
CA ASP A 158 6.53 3.72 -4.44
C ASP A 158 7.37 4.16 -5.65
N HIS A 159 6.79 4.12 -6.85
CA HIS A 159 7.49 4.43 -8.10
C HIS A 159 7.06 5.81 -8.58
N LEU A 160 8.00 6.76 -8.54
CA LEU A 160 7.73 8.15 -8.88
C LEU A 160 8.23 8.48 -10.27
N THR A 161 7.33 9.01 -11.09
CA THR A 161 7.60 9.50 -12.45
C THR A 161 7.00 10.88 -12.65
N LEU A 162 7.40 11.60 -13.70
CA LEU A 162 6.74 12.87 -14.03
C LEU A 162 5.38 12.63 -14.68
N ALA A 163 4.38 13.40 -14.28
CA ALA A 163 3.01 13.24 -14.77
C ALA A 163 2.88 13.34 -16.30
N ASP A 164 3.74 14.15 -16.94
CA ASP A 164 3.77 14.35 -18.39
C ASP A 164 4.84 13.50 -19.12
N GLY A 165 5.49 12.56 -18.42
CA GLY A 165 6.51 11.65 -19.00
C GLY A 165 7.82 12.32 -19.45
N GLY A 166 8.01 13.62 -19.15
CA GLY A 166 9.25 14.34 -19.43
C GLY A 166 10.40 13.96 -18.49
N ALA A 167 11.62 14.43 -18.79
CA ALA A 167 12.74 14.47 -17.84
C ALA A 167 12.83 15.90 -17.29
N GLY A 168 12.36 16.12 -16.07
CA GLY A 168 12.23 17.45 -15.50
C GLY A 168 13.54 17.90 -14.89
N THR A 169 14.35 18.63 -15.65
CA THR A 169 15.54 19.32 -15.12
C THR A 169 15.17 20.50 -14.19
N GLN A 170 13.88 20.73 -13.95
CA GLN A 170 13.33 21.76 -13.06
C GLN A 170 12.77 21.21 -11.74
N CYS A 171 12.72 19.89 -11.58
CA CYS A 171 12.22 19.28 -10.35
C CYS A 171 13.35 19.20 -9.33
N HIS A 172 13.03 19.37 -8.05
CA HIS A 172 14.04 19.23 -6.98
C HIS A 172 14.53 17.78 -6.84
N CYS A 173 13.86 16.80 -7.47
CA CYS A 173 14.27 15.41 -7.47
C CYS A 173 14.71 14.94 -8.85
N ALA A 174 15.67 14.03 -8.89
CA ALA A 174 15.95 13.24 -10.07
C ALA A 174 14.84 12.20 -10.25
N LEU A 175 14.03 12.34 -11.31
CA LEU A 175 12.94 11.44 -11.67
C LEU A 175 13.24 10.79 -13.04
N PRO A 176 12.86 9.52 -13.28
CA PRO A 176 12.13 8.63 -12.37
C PRO A 176 13.01 8.09 -11.22
N CYS A 177 12.39 7.76 -10.10
CA CYS A 177 13.05 7.20 -8.92
C CYS A 177 12.06 6.39 -8.08
N SER A 178 12.55 5.73 -7.02
CA SER A 178 11.70 4.94 -6.12
C SER A 178 11.90 5.27 -4.64
N LEU A 179 10.86 5.05 -3.84
CA LEU A 179 10.95 4.98 -2.37
C LEU A 179 10.75 3.53 -1.97
N SER A 180 11.71 2.92 -1.28
CA SER A 180 11.60 1.52 -0.84
C SER A 180 11.43 1.44 0.67
N TYR A 181 10.53 0.58 1.13
CA TYR A 181 10.28 0.34 2.54
C TYR A 181 10.22 -1.16 2.83
N SER A 182 10.90 -1.59 3.88
CA SER A 182 10.66 -2.88 4.53
C SER A 182 9.40 -2.79 5.37
N ILE A 183 8.53 -3.79 5.23
CA ILE A 183 7.21 -3.85 5.86
C ILE A 183 7.12 -5.09 6.73
N ALA A 184 6.75 -4.89 8.00
CA ALA A 184 6.47 -5.97 8.92
C ALA A 184 5.20 -5.67 9.72
N GLY A 185 4.33 -6.68 9.88
CA GLY A 185 3.10 -6.55 10.62
C GLY A 185 2.69 -7.85 11.31
N ALA A 186 1.94 -7.71 12.39
CA ALA A 186 1.28 -8.82 13.08
C ALA A 186 -0.21 -8.48 13.28
N PRO A 187 -1.09 -9.49 13.38
CA PRO A 187 -2.49 -9.32 13.75
C PRO A 187 -2.68 -8.72 15.15
#